data_AF-A0A256JP17-F1
#
_entry.id   AF-A0A256JP17-F1
#
_cell.length_a   1.000
_cell.length_b   1.000
_cell.length_c   1.000
_cell.angle_alpha   90.00
_cell.angle_beta   90.00
_cell.angle_gamma   90.00
#
_symmetry.space_group_name_H-M   'P 1'
#
loop_
_entity.id
_entity.type
_entity.pdbx_description
1 polymer ?
#
loop_
_entity_poly.entity_id
_entity_poly.type
_entity_poly.pdbx_seq_one_letter_code
_entity_poly.pdbx_strand_id
1 'polypeptide(L)'
;MASTDLTLAVSLGALNRLARPAHALEDATTWSSHVGIVSSEPSYIERRRVREAGYHQEFLSGPRSIAEALTAVRGHFETERYVFVGTDETSRVVETVPDWTFQLVTDAAGTADWEIKTTSSTGGNWP
;
A
#
# COMPACT_ATOMS: atom_id res chain seq x y z
N MET A 1 -19.16 -15.94 -5.24
CA MET A 1 -17.86 -15.36 -5.64
C MET A 1 -17.20 -14.94 -4.34
N ALA A 2 -15.98 -15.40 -4.06
CA ALA A 2 -15.32 -15.12 -2.80
C ALA A 2 -15.11 -13.61 -2.68
N SER A 3 -15.99 -12.92 -1.96
CA SER A 3 -15.74 -11.55 -1.52
C SER A 3 -14.60 -11.66 -0.52
N THR A 4 -13.39 -11.41 -1.00
CA THR A 4 -12.23 -11.28 -0.13
C THR A 4 -12.39 -9.97 0.61
N ASP A 5 -13.07 -10.00 1.77
CA ASP A 5 -13.31 -8.86 2.66
C ASP A 5 -11.99 -8.34 3.27
N LEU A 6 -11.19 -7.75 2.40
CA LEU A 6 -9.84 -7.30 2.62
C LEU A 6 -9.70 -5.89 2.06
N THR A 7 -9.31 -4.97 2.94
CA THR A 7 -8.88 -3.63 2.56
C THR A 7 -7.36 -3.59 2.51
N LEU A 8 -6.84 -3.20 1.35
CA LEU A 8 -5.42 -3.02 1.10
C LEU A 8 -5.11 -1.54 0.91
N ALA A 9 -4.22 -1.01 1.75
CA ALA A 9 -3.67 0.33 1.59
C ALA A 9 -2.20 0.23 1.19
N VAL A 10 -1.80 0.84 0.09
CA VAL A 10 -0.39 0.86 -0.36
C VAL A 10 0.20 2.23 -0.16
N SER A 11 1.40 2.30 0.40
CA SER A 11 2.09 3.57 0.55
C SER A 11 2.62 4.06 -0.81
N LEU A 12 2.57 5.37 -1.06
CA LEU A 12 3.17 5.94 -2.28
C LEU A 12 4.68 5.66 -2.36
N GLY A 13 5.36 5.59 -1.21
CA GLY A 13 6.77 5.18 -1.12
C GLY A 13 6.98 3.73 -1.56
N ALA A 14 6.07 2.83 -1.21
CA ALA A 14 6.04 1.45 -1.67
C ALA A 14 5.83 1.37 -3.19
N LEU A 15 4.85 2.10 -3.74
CA LEU A 15 4.65 2.16 -5.19
C LEU A 15 5.90 2.65 -5.95
N ASN A 16 6.65 3.59 -5.38
CA ASN A 16 7.88 4.07 -6.00
C ASN A 16 8.97 2.98 -6.08
N ARG A 17 8.95 1.98 -5.18
CA ARG A 17 9.84 0.81 -5.21
C ARG A 17 9.46 -0.21 -6.27
N LEU A 18 8.20 -0.26 -6.70
CA LEU A 18 7.77 -1.16 -7.76
C LEU A 18 8.22 -0.65 -9.13
N ALA A 19 8.62 -1.58 -10.01
CA ALA A 19 8.95 -1.30 -11.39
C ALA A 19 7.67 -0.98 -12.18
N ARG A 20 6.59 -1.72 -11.88
CA ARG A 20 5.26 -1.56 -12.49
C ARG A 20 4.18 -1.39 -11.42
N PRO A 21 4.10 -0.21 -10.78
CA PRO A 21 3.12 0.05 -9.72
C PRO A 21 1.66 -0.05 -10.19
N ALA A 22 1.34 0.35 -11.43
CA ALA A 22 -0.02 0.25 -11.96
C ALA A 22 -0.50 -1.21 -12.01
N HIS A 23 0.33 -2.11 -12.55
CA HIS A 23 0.03 -3.53 -12.63
C HIS A 23 -0.14 -4.16 -11.24
N ALA A 24 0.68 -3.78 -10.26
CA ALA A 24 0.55 -4.29 -8.90
C ALA A 24 -0.79 -3.89 -8.26
N LEU A 25 -1.25 -2.67 -8.50
CA LEU A 25 -2.55 -2.22 -8.02
C LEU A 25 -3.70 -2.94 -8.74
N GLU A 26 -3.63 -3.08 -10.06
CA GLU A 26 -4.62 -3.84 -10.84
C GLU A 26 -4.71 -5.30 -10.37
N ASP A 27 -3.56 -5.94 -10.15
CA ASP A 27 -3.52 -7.29 -9.57
C ASP A 27 -4.15 -7.32 -8.18
N ALA A 28 -3.80 -6.37 -7.30
CA ALA A 28 -4.37 -6.28 -5.96
C ALA A 28 -5.91 -6.18 -5.95
N THR A 29 -6.51 -5.50 -6.93
CA THR A 29 -7.97 -5.41 -7.05
C THR A 29 -8.65 -6.74 -7.40
N THR A 30 -7.91 -7.75 -7.88
CA THR A 30 -8.50 -9.07 -8.17
C THR A 30 -8.73 -9.92 -6.92
N TRP A 31 -8.03 -9.63 -5.83
CA TRP A 31 -8.09 -10.40 -4.58
C TRP A 31 -8.35 -9.54 -3.34
N SER A 32 -8.44 -8.22 -3.45
CA SER A 32 -8.87 -7.33 -2.37
C SER A 32 -10.23 -6.70 -2.70
N SER A 33 -11.13 -6.60 -1.73
CA SER A 33 -12.37 -5.84 -1.87
C SER A 33 -12.11 -4.35 -2.07
N HIS A 34 -11.11 -3.81 -1.35
CA HIS A 34 -10.78 -2.39 -1.43
C HIS A 34 -9.29 -2.13 -1.59
N VAL A 35 -8.92 -1.27 -2.55
CA VAL A 35 -7.53 -0.89 -2.80
C VAL A 35 -7.39 0.63 -2.78
N GLY A 36 -6.48 1.13 -1.95
CA GLY A 36 -6.21 2.56 -1.83
C GLY A 36 -4.74 2.90 -1.73
N ILE A 37 -4.44 4.17 -1.93
CA ILE A 37 -3.08 4.70 -1.86
C ILE A 37 -3.02 5.68 -0.69
N VAL A 38 -1.97 5.56 0.13
CA VAL A 38 -1.73 6.50 1.23
C VAL A 38 -0.31 7.03 1.17
N SER A 39 -0.13 8.28 1.59
CA SER A 39 1.21 8.86 1.66
C SER A 39 1.39 9.76 2.87
N SER A 40 2.63 9.83 3.36
CA SER A 40 3.12 10.89 4.24
C SER A 40 3.53 12.14 3.45
N GLU A 41 3.62 12.03 2.12
CA GLU A 41 3.87 13.16 1.24
C GLU A 41 2.67 14.13 1.22
N PRO A 42 2.89 15.40 0.87
CA PRO A 42 1.80 16.34 0.67
C PRO A 42 0.78 15.86 -0.37
N SER A 43 -0.51 16.12 -0.11
CA SER A 43 -1.64 15.70 -0.97
C SER A 43 -1.53 16.09 -2.45
N TYR A 44 -0.74 17.11 -2.81
CA TYR A 44 -0.53 17.51 -4.20
C TYR A 44 0.43 16.57 -4.93
N ILE A 45 1.43 15.99 -4.24
CA ILE A 45 2.37 15.00 -4.80
C ILE A 45 1.63 13.69 -5.06
N GLU A 46 0.85 13.23 -4.09
CA GLU A 46 0.04 12.01 -4.21
C GLU A 46 -0.93 12.10 -5.39
N ARG A 47 -1.78 13.14 -5.42
CA ARG A 47 -2.74 13.35 -6.51
C ARG A 47 -2.08 13.47 -7.87
N ARG A 48 -0.95 14.19 -7.94
CA ARG A 48 -0.19 14.31 -9.18
C ARG A 48 0.31 12.94 -9.65
N ARG A 49 0.90 12.12 -8.77
CA ARG A 49 1.42 10.80 -9.13
C ARG A 49 0.35 9.83 -9.55
N VAL A 50 -0.75 9.79 -8.80
CA VAL A 50 -1.94 9.01 -9.14
C VAL A 50 -2.47 9.39 -10.52
N ARG A 51 -2.57 10.70 -10.79
CA ARG A 51 -3.06 11.21 -12.08
C ARG A 51 -2.10 10.93 -13.23
N GLU A 52 -0.79 11.11 -13.03
CA GLU A 52 0.22 10.88 -14.06
C GLU A 52 0.36 9.39 -14.42
N ALA A 53 0.22 8.51 -13.42
CA ALA A 53 0.36 7.07 -13.61
C ALA A 53 -0.96 6.36 -13.97
N GLY A 54 -2.11 7.02 -13.76
CA GLY A 54 -3.43 6.45 -14.05
C GLY A 54 -3.81 5.31 -13.11
N TYR A 55 -3.40 5.38 -11.84
CA TYR A 55 -3.68 4.31 -10.87
C TYR A 55 -5.18 4.16 -10.60
N HIS A 56 -5.62 2.90 -10.48
CA HIS A 56 -6.99 2.57 -10.08
C HIS A 56 -7.02 2.38 -8.56
N GLN A 57 -7.35 3.44 -7.84
CA GLN A 57 -7.53 3.41 -6.39
C GLN A 57 -8.87 3.99 -5.99
N GLU A 58 -9.47 3.42 -4.95
CA GLU A 58 -10.76 3.84 -4.42
C GLU A 58 -10.64 4.96 -3.39
N PHE A 59 -9.52 5.01 -2.65
CA PHE A 59 -9.27 6.03 -1.64
C PHE A 59 -7.83 6.54 -1.64
N LEU A 60 -7.67 7.73 -1.03
CA LEU A 60 -6.44 8.50 -0.92
C LEU A 60 -6.24 9.01 0.52
N SER A 61 -5.01 9.27 0.97
CA SER A 61 -4.78 9.85 2.30
C SER A 61 -5.26 11.30 2.38
N GLY A 62 -5.17 12.02 1.26
CA GLY A 62 -5.56 13.43 1.21
C GLY A 62 -4.60 14.30 2.04
N PRO A 63 -5.08 15.30 2.81
CA PRO A 63 -4.21 16.15 3.62
C PRO A 63 -3.76 15.50 4.93
N ARG A 64 -4.15 14.25 5.18
CA ARG A 64 -3.96 13.54 6.45
C ARG A 64 -2.65 12.76 6.45
N SER A 65 -2.15 12.45 7.64
CA SER A 65 -1.04 11.51 7.79
C SER A 65 -1.47 10.08 7.46
N ILE A 66 -0.52 9.19 7.17
CA ILE A 66 -0.81 7.76 6.90
C ILE A 66 -1.68 7.15 8.02
N ALA A 67 -1.33 7.34 9.29
CA ALA A 67 -2.11 6.79 10.42
C ALA A 67 -3.57 7.28 10.45
N GLU A 68 -3.79 8.57 10.21
CA GLU A 68 -5.12 9.16 10.16
C GLU A 68 -5.92 8.66 8.95
N ALA A 69 -5.26 8.47 7.82
CA ALA A 69 -5.88 7.88 6.63
C ALA A 69 -6.31 6.43 6.88
N LEU A 70 -5.43 5.59 7.45
CA LEU A 70 -5.76 4.20 7.80
C LEU A 70 -6.91 4.11 8.80
N THR A 71 -6.92 4.99 9.81
CA THR A 71 -8.02 5.07 10.78
C THR A 71 -9.33 5.48 10.12
N ALA A 72 -9.30 6.47 9.21
CA ALA A 72 -10.48 6.91 8.48
C ALA A 72 -11.01 5.83 7.52
N VAL A 73 -10.12 5.12 6.85
CA VAL A 73 -10.44 4.01 5.94
C VAL A 73 -11.12 2.88 6.71
N ARG A 74 -10.58 2.47 7.86
CA ARG A 74 -11.22 1.48 8.73
C ARG A 74 -12.61 1.93 9.20
N GLY A 75 -12.81 3.22 9.43
CA GLY A 75 -14.11 3.78 9.78
C GLY A 75 -15.10 3.86 8.62
N HIS A 76 -14.63 3.75 7.38
CA HIS A 76 -15.45 3.85 6.17
C HIS A 76 -15.73 2.50 5.52
N PHE A 77 -14.73 1.62 5.52
CA PHE A 77 -14.78 0.28 4.96
C PHE A 77 -14.67 -0.71 6.13
N GLU A 78 -15.77 -1.38 6.46
CA GLU A 78 -15.82 -2.42 7.50
C GLU A 78 -15.48 -3.78 6.88
N THR A 79 -14.19 -4.06 6.69
CA THR A 79 -13.70 -5.36 6.20
C THR A 79 -13.17 -6.27 7.32
N GLU A 80 -13.08 -7.57 7.07
CA GLU A 80 -12.52 -8.54 8.04
C GLU A 80 -11.01 -8.38 8.23
N ARG A 81 -10.29 -7.99 7.16
CA ARG A 81 -8.84 -7.85 7.19
C ARG A 81 -8.39 -6.50 6.63
N TYR A 82 -7.40 -5.89 7.28
CA TYR A 82 -6.76 -4.66 6.83
C TYR A 82 -5.26 -4.89 6.70
N VAL A 83 -4.72 -4.66 5.49
CA VAL A 83 -3.29 -4.80 5.21
C VAL A 83 -2.76 -3.48 4.69
N PHE A 84 -1.71 -3.00 5.33
CA PHE A 84 -0.97 -1.83 4.88
C PHE A 84 0.37 -2.27 4.30
N VAL A 85 0.52 -2.08 2.98
CA VAL A 85 1.76 -2.34 2.25
C VAL A 85 2.60 -1.07 2.24
N GLY A 86 3.74 -1.10 2.92
CA GLY A 86 4.60 0.07 3.07
C GLY A 86 6.08 -0.23 2.87
N THR A 87 6.89 0.77 3.14
CA THR A 87 8.34 0.67 3.26
C THR A 87 8.75 0.70 4.73
N ASP A 88 10.01 0.37 5.03
CA ASP A 88 10.54 0.33 6.40
C ASP A 88 10.31 1.65 7.17
N GLU A 89 10.44 2.79 6.49
CA GLU A 89 10.14 4.13 7.03
C GLU A 89 8.68 4.29 7.51
N THR A 90 7.74 3.58 6.88
CA THR A 90 6.30 3.64 7.20
C THR A 90 5.85 2.54 8.16
N SER A 91 6.72 1.59 8.49
CA SER A 91 6.41 0.45 9.38
C SER A 91 5.93 0.93 10.75
N ARG A 92 6.66 1.87 11.36
CA ARG A 92 6.31 2.45 12.66
C ARG A 92 4.93 3.11 12.68
N VAL A 93 4.44 3.60 11.54
CA VAL A 93 3.13 4.28 11.50
C VAL A 93 2.01 3.28 11.76
N VAL A 94 2.09 2.08 11.19
CA VAL A 94 1.05 1.07 11.34
C VAL A 94 0.98 0.51 12.76
N GLU A 95 2.10 0.54 13.51
CA GLU A 95 2.14 0.14 14.92
C GLU A 95 1.21 1.01 15.78
N THR A 96 0.93 2.23 15.32
CA THR A 96 0.01 3.17 15.99
C THR A 96 -1.44 2.98 15.59
N VAL A 97 -1.73 2.16 14.56
CA VAL A 97 -3.09 1.95 14.04
C VAL A 97 -3.52 0.50 14.31
N PRO A 98 -4.46 0.27 15.24
CA PRO A 98 -4.92 -1.08 15.55
C PRO A 98 -5.63 -1.72 14.35
N ASP A 99 -5.60 -3.06 14.31
CA ASP A 99 -6.21 -3.93 13.27
C ASP A 99 -5.54 -3.90 11.89
N TRP A 100 -4.59 -3.00 11.66
CA TRP A 100 -3.82 -2.97 10.42
C TRP A 100 -2.59 -3.86 10.52
N THR A 101 -2.48 -4.80 9.59
CA THR A 101 -1.28 -5.64 9.45
C THR A 101 -0.28 -4.94 8.54
N PHE A 102 0.96 -4.78 9.00
CA PHE A 102 2.04 -4.30 8.16
C PHE A 102 2.52 -5.38 7.20
N GLN A 103 2.73 -5.01 5.94
CA GLN A 103 3.48 -5.82 4.99
C GLN A 103 4.53 -4.95 4.29
N LEU A 104 5.77 -5.42 4.24
CA LEU A 104 6.79 -4.77 3.42
C LEU A 104 6.45 -4.95 1.94
N VAL A 105 6.61 -3.88 1.15
CA VAL A 105 6.39 -3.92 -0.30
C VAL A 105 7.25 -4.98 -0.98
N THR A 106 8.45 -5.25 -0.47
CA THR A 106 9.34 -6.28 -0.99
C THR A 106 8.78 -7.68 -0.82
N ASP A 107 8.17 -7.95 0.34
CA ASP A 107 7.60 -9.26 0.66
C ASP A 107 6.26 -9.45 -0.03
N ALA A 108 5.44 -8.40 -0.08
CA ALA A 108 4.19 -8.37 -0.83
C ALA A 108 4.46 -8.65 -2.31
N ALA A 109 5.44 -7.95 -2.89
CA ALA A 109 5.84 -8.15 -4.27
C ALA A 109 6.41 -9.55 -4.53
N GLY A 110 7.22 -10.10 -3.62
CA GLY A 110 7.70 -11.49 -3.75
C GLY A 110 6.59 -12.52 -3.69
N THR A 111 5.52 -12.26 -2.93
CA THR A 111 4.37 -13.16 -2.80
C THR A 111 3.40 -13.05 -3.98
N ALA A 112 3.18 -11.82 -4.46
CA ALA A 112 2.25 -11.50 -5.53
C ALA A 112 2.91 -11.43 -6.92
N ASP A 113 4.18 -11.85 -7.04
CA ASP A 113 4.97 -11.80 -8.28
C ASP A 113 5.08 -10.39 -8.90
N TRP A 114 5.05 -9.35 -8.06
CA TRP A 114 5.20 -7.97 -8.54
C TRP A 114 6.67 -7.62 -8.78
N GLU A 115 6.92 -6.95 -9.91
CA GLU A 115 8.27 -6.52 -10.26
C GLU A 115 8.70 -5.34 -9.40
N ILE A 116 9.73 -5.52 -8.59
CA ILE A 116 10.36 -4.46 -7.78
C ILE A 116 11.48 -3.83 -8.62
N LYS A 117 11.64 -2.50 -8.56
CA LYS A 117 12.87 -1.85 -9.03
C LYS A 117 14.02 -2.41 -8.20
N THR A 118 14.82 -3.26 -8.80
CA THR A 118 16.03 -3.80 -8.18
C THR A 118 17.01 -2.66 -7.95
N THR A 119 16.90 -1.98 -6.81
CA THR A 119 18.05 -1.35 -6.19
C THR A 119 18.73 -2.49 -5.46
N SER A 120 19.73 -3.10 -6.07
CA SER A 120 20.51 -4.19 -5.49
C SER A 120 21.05 -3.79 -4.12
N SER A 121 20.29 -4.10 -3.07
CA SER A 121 20.79 -4.16 -1.70
C SER A 121 21.15 -5.62 -1.46
N THR A 122 22.41 -5.94 -1.73
CA THR A 122 23.10 -7.08 -1.13
C THR A 122 22.94 -6.96 0.38
N GLY A 123 21.94 -7.62 0.94
CA GLY A 123 21.66 -7.68 2.38
C GLY A 123 21.75 -9.13 2.84
N GLY A 124 22.99 -9.61 2.93
CA GLY A 124 23.47 -10.80 3.64
C GLY A 124 22.48 -11.90 4.00
N ASN A 125 22.50 -12.97 3.22
CA ASN A 125 22.33 -14.31 3.76
C ASN A 125 23.40 -14.53 4.85
N TRP A 126 22.98 -14.81 6.09
CA TRP A 126 23.87 -15.36 7.10
C TRP A 126 23.16 -16.51 7.86
N PRO A 127 23.81 -17.68 7.98
CA PRO A 127 23.24 -18.92 8.52
C PRO A 127 23.03 -18.95 10.03
#